data_AF-A0A246L3H8-F1
#
_entry.id   AF-A0A246L3H8-F1
#
_cell.length_a   1.000
_cell.length_b   1.000
_cell.length_c   1.000
_cell.angle_alpha   90.00
_cell.angle_beta   90.00
_cell.angle_gamma   90.00
#
_symmetry.space_group_name_H-M   'P 1'
#
loop_
_entity.id
_entity.type
_entity.pdbx_description
1 polymer ?
#
loop_
_entity_poly.entity_id
_entity_poly.type
_entity_poly.pdbx_seq_one_letter_code
_entity_poly.pdbx_strand_id
1 'polypeptide(L)'
;MALSLDAELEERILATAKRGRTAWLAGDIAEAEHRFVESWGMIPEPKSSYDHAQSASYGIAVFYRDTAQLEKARAWAMVARDIYGQGEASSEYMDELLATIEFESGNLDAAYALFEPQHRKYGRRAFEGHKKGFIDFIKSRKKTGKVDQ
;
A
#
# COMPACT_ATOMS: atom_id res chain seq x y z
N MET A 1 -8.19 20.81 5.86
CA MET A 1 -7.16 20.50 6.87
C MET A 1 -7.62 19.25 7.58
N ALA A 2 -6.78 18.23 7.67
CA ALA A 2 -7.10 17.07 8.48
C ALA A 2 -7.07 17.44 9.96
N LEU A 3 -7.85 16.73 10.76
CA LEU A 3 -7.93 16.88 12.19
C LEU A 3 -6.76 16.15 12.84
N SER A 4 -6.11 16.82 13.79
CA SER A 4 -5.20 16.17 14.72
C SER A 4 -6.00 15.36 15.75
N LEU A 5 -5.43 14.25 16.20
CA LEU A 5 -5.98 13.48 17.29
C LEU A 5 -5.71 14.18 18.63
N ASP A 6 -6.48 13.85 19.65
CA ASP A 6 -6.08 14.14 21.02
C ASP A 6 -4.73 13.46 21.32
N ALA A 7 -3.84 14.12 22.06
CA ALA A 7 -2.47 13.65 22.25
C ALA A 7 -2.41 12.29 22.96
N GLU A 8 -3.31 12.01 23.90
CA GLU A 8 -3.36 10.71 24.59
C GLU A 8 -3.85 9.62 23.64
N LEU A 9 -4.85 9.93 22.81
CA LEU A 9 -5.35 9.00 21.81
C LEU A 9 -4.29 8.71 20.72
N GLU A 10 -3.59 9.74 20.27
CA GLU A 10 -2.49 9.63 19.31
C GLU A 10 -1.38 8.72 19.87
N GLU A 11 -0.93 8.96 21.10
CA GLU A 11 0.09 8.14 21.76
C GLU A 11 -0.34 6.67 21.83
N ARG A 12 -1.60 6.41 22.20
CA ARG A 12 -2.15 5.05 22.26
C ARG A 12 -2.21 4.36 20.91
N ILE A 13 -2.64 5.07 19.85
CA ILE A 13 -2.66 4.54 18.48
C ILE A 13 -1.24 4.19 18.03
N LEU A 14 -0.29 5.11 18.21
CA LEU A 14 1.10 4.91 17.81
C LEU A 14 1.76 3.77 18.60
N ALA A 15 1.50 3.68 19.91
CA ALA A 15 2.00 2.60 20.75
C ALA A 15 1.45 1.23 20.29
N THR A 16 0.17 1.18 19.93
CA THR A 16 -0.49 -0.04 19.44
C THR A 16 0.09 -0.47 18.08
N ALA A 17 0.20 0.46 17.12
CA ALA A 17 0.82 0.20 15.82
C ALA A 17 2.30 -0.23 15.96
N LYS A 18 3.04 0.37 16.90
CA LYS A 18 4.43 -0.01 17.20
C LYS A 18 4.54 -1.45 17.73
N ARG A 19 3.59 -1.90 18.55
CA ARG A 19 3.52 -3.31 18.98
C ARG A 19 3.26 -4.22 17.80
N GLY A 20 2.33 -3.86 16.90
CA GLY A 20 2.08 -4.60 15.66
C GLY A 20 3.34 -4.72 14.79
N ARG A 21 4.09 -3.64 14.63
CA ARG A 21 5.38 -3.66 13.91
C ARG A 21 6.42 -4.54 14.59
N THR A 22 6.47 -4.54 15.91
CA THR A 22 7.39 -5.40 16.68
C THR A 22 7.05 -6.88 16.49
N ALA A 23 5.76 -7.23 16.58
CA ALA A 23 5.27 -8.59 16.32
C ALA A 23 5.57 -9.02 14.88
N TRP A 24 5.35 -8.13 13.91
CA TRP A 24 5.65 -8.41 12.50
C TRP A 24 7.13 -8.70 12.28
N LEU A 25 8.03 -7.89 12.84
CA LEU A 25 9.47 -8.13 12.75
C LEU A 25 9.92 -9.42 13.45
N ALA A 26 9.18 -9.86 14.47
CA ALA A 26 9.39 -11.14 15.14
C ALA A 26 8.77 -12.34 14.40
N GLY A 27 8.05 -12.11 13.30
CA GLY A 27 7.36 -13.15 12.53
C GLY A 27 6.01 -13.57 13.10
N ASP A 28 5.52 -12.92 14.16
CA ASP A 28 4.19 -13.16 14.71
C ASP A 28 3.14 -12.39 13.91
N ILE A 29 2.72 -13.01 12.80
CA ILE A 29 1.79 -12.40 11.84
C ILE A 29 0.41 -12.20 12.46
N ALA A 30 -0.04 -13.10 13.33
CA ALA A 30 -1.37 -13.00 13.94
C ALA A 30 -1.46 -11.83 14.92
N GLU A 31 -0.45 -11.67 15.79
CA GLU A 31 -0.39 -10.53 16.71
C GLU A 31 -0.18 -9.22 15.95
N ALA A 32 0.65 -9.22 14.90
CA ALA A 32 0.82 -8.05 14.05
C ALA A 32 -0.50 -7.57 13.43
N GLU A 33 -1.26 -8.50 12.83
CA GLU A 33 -2.57 -8.21 12.25
C GLU A 33 -3.53 -7.65 13.29
N HIS A 34 -3.63 -8.31 14.45
CA HIS A 34 -4.50 -7.88 15.54
C HIS A 34 -4.22 -6.43 15.96
N ARG A 35 -2.94 -6.09 16.17
CA ARG A 35 -2.53 -4.75 16.61
C ARG A 35 -2.73 -3.68 15.55
N PHE A 36 -2.48 -3.98 14.27
CA PHE A 36 -2.72 -2.99 13.22
C PHE A 36 -4.21 -2.68 13.07
N VAL A 37 -5.07 -3.70 13.05
CA VAL A 37 -6.53 -3.52 12.97
C VAL A 37 -7.08 -2.84 14.23
N GLU A 38 -6.54 -3.17 15.42
CA GLU A 38 -6.87 -2.49 16.67
C GLU A 38 -6.54 -0.99 16.60
N SER A 39 -5.33 -0.63 16.15
CA SER A 39 -4.92 0.77 16.02
C SER A 39 -5.79 1.55 15.03
N TRP A 40 -6.23 0.92 13.94
CA TRP A 40 -7.19 1.49 13.01
C TRP A 40 -8.57 1.73 13.65
N GLY A 41 -9.05 0.77 14.44
CA GLY A 41 -10.33 0.84 15.15
C GLY A 41 -10.40 1.98 16.18
N MET A 42 -9.26 2.44 16.69
CA MET A 42 -9.16 3.57 17.62
C MET A 42 -9.35 4.94 16.95
N ILE A 43 -9.19 5.03 15.61
CA ILE A 43 -9.34 6.29 14.90
C ILE A 43 -10.83 6.69 14.85
N PRO A 44 -11.21 7.91 15.31
CA PRO A 44 -12.61 8.34 15.33
C PRO A 44 -13.23 8.44 13.93
N GLU A 45 -14.57 8.40 13.89
CA GLU A 45 -15.32 8.63 12.65
C GLU A 45 -15.62 10.12 12.42
N PRO A 46 -15.64 10.58 11.16
CA PRO A 46 -15.27 9.83 9.95
C PRO A 46 -13.75 9.73 9.82
N LYS A 47 -13.21 8.52 9.64
CA LYS A 47 -11.75 8.28 9.61
C LYS A 47 -11.01 9.13 8.57
N SER A 48 -11.64 9.40 7.44
CA SER A 48 -11.09 10.26 6.37
C SER A 48 -10.77 11.69 6.81
N SER A 49 -11.26 12.14 7.98
CA SER A 49 -10.91 13.45 8.53
C SER A 49 -9.58 13.48 9.26
N TYR A 50 -8.89 12.35 9.45
CA TYR A 50 -7.65 12.26 10.24
C TYR A 50 -6.46 11.78 9.39
N ASP A 51 -5.33 12.48 9.47
CA ASP A 51 -4.10 12.08 8.75
C ASP A 51 -3.59 10.69 9.14
N HIS A 52 -3.85 10.30 10.39
CA HIS A 52 -3.53 8.96 10.90
C HIS A 52 -4.25 7.86 10.13
N ALA A 53 -5.43 8.11 9.57
CA ALA A 53 -6.14 7.13 8.77
C ALA A 53 -5.45 6.87 7.42
N GLN A 54 -4.86 7.90 6.80
CA GLN A 54 -4.09 7.73 5.55
C GLN A 54 -2.91 6.79 5.77
N SER A 55 -2.06 7.11 6.75
CA SER A 55 -0.87 6.30 7.03
C SER A 55 -1.20 4.90 7.57
N ALA A 56 -2.22 4.75 8.42
CA ALA A 56 -2.62 3.46 8.96
C ALA A 56 -3.18 2.51 7.89
N SER A 57 -4.12 2.98 7.06
CA SER A 57 -4.74 2.16 6.00
C SER A 57 -3.70 1.69 4.98
N TYR A 58 -2.79 2.58 4.57
CA TYR A 58 -1.67 2.22 3.68
C TYR A 58 -0.74 1.18 4.33
N GLY A 59 -0.34 1.40 5.59
CA GLY A 59 0.51 0.48 6.33
C GLY A 59 -0.09 -0.92 6.48
N ILE A 60 -1.40 -1.00 6.71
CA ILE A 60 -2.13 -2.27 6.78
C ILE A 60 -2.15 -2.99 5.41
N ALA A 61 -2.39 -2.26 4.32
CA ALA A 61 -2.34 -2.85 2.98
C ALA A 61 -0.94 -3.41 2.65
N VAL A 62 0.12 -2.67 2.99
CA VAL A 62 1.51 -3.13 2.84
C VAL A 62 1.79 -4.37 3.69
N PHE A 63 1.36 -4.39 4.95
CA PHE A 63 1.50 -5.56 5.83
C PHE A 63 0.86 -6.81 5.21
N TYR A 64 -0.37 -6.71 4.71
CA TYR A 64 -1.04 -7.85 4.08
C TYR A 64 -0.37 -8.29 2.79
N ARG A 65 0.13 -7.35 1.97
CA ARG A 65 0.91 -7.68 0.77
C ARG A 65 2.16 -8.47 1.14
N ASP A 66 2.93 -7.96 2.09
CA ASP A 66 4.24 -8.52 2.46
C ASP A 66 4.11 -9.85 3.22
N THR A 67 2.93 -10.14 3.77
CA THR A 67 2.58 -11.43 4.39
C THR A 67 1.78 -12.35 3.46
N ALA A 68 1.73 -12.06 2.16
CA ALA A 68 1.05 -12.83 1.12
C ALA A 68 -0.47 -13.02 1.34
N GLN A 69 -1.11 -12.16 2.13
CA GLN A 69 -2.56 -12.13 2.33
C GLN A 69 -3.23 -11.21 1.30
N LEU A 70 -3.11 -11.55 0.03
CA LEU A 70 -3.31 -10.63 -1.09
C LEU A 70 -4.74 -10.10 -1.26
N GLU A 71 -5.75 -10.92 -0.96
CA GLU A 71 -7.15 -10.46 -0.98
C GLU A 71 -7.42 -9.40 0.08
N LYS A 72 -6.86 -9.57 1.29
CA LYS A 72 -6.92 -8.54 2.34
C LYS A 72 -6.13 -7.30 1.94
N ALA A 73 -4.96 -7.48 1.32
CA ALA A 73 -4.14 -6.36 0.83
C ALA A 73 -4.91 -5.51 -0.17
N ARG A 74 -5.59 -6.13 -1.14
CA ARG A 74 -6.42 -5.43 -2.13
C ARG A 74 -7.57 -4.67 -1.47
N ALA A 75 -8.29 -5.30 -0.54
CA ALA A 75 -9.37 -4.65 0.18
C ALA A 75 -8.89 -3.41 0.94
N TRP A 76 -7.74 -3.50 1.62
CA TRP A 76 -7.17 -2.37 2.35
C TRP A 76 -6.55 -1.29 1.45
N ALA A 77 -6.02 -1.65 0.29
CA ALA A 77 -5.57 -0.67 -0.69
C ALA A 77 -6.74 0.18 -1.21
N MET A 78 -7.94 -0.39 -1.36
CA MET A 78 -9.14 0.38 -1.70
C MET A 78 -9.54 1.33 -0.57
N VAL A 79 -9.52 0.87 0.69
CA VAL A 79 -9.76 1.74 1.85
C VAL A 79 -8.78 2.91 1.88
N ALA A 80 -7.48 2.64 1.68
CA ALA A 80 -6.46 3.69 1.62
C ALA A 80 -6.71 4.67 0.46
N ARG A 81 -7.09 4.18 -0.73
CA ARG A 81 -7.41 5.02 -1.89
C ARG A 81 -8.53 6.00 -1.59
N ASP A 82 -9.59 5.53 -0.93
CA ASP A 82 -10.73 6.36 -0.57
C ASP A 82 -10.35 7.46 0.45
N ILE A 83 -9.38 7.20 1.34
CA ILE A 83 -8.95 8.14 2.38
C ILE A 83 -7.92 9.15 1.87
N TYR A 84 -6.97 8.73 1.03
CA TYR A 84 -6.04 9.65 0.37
C TYR A 84 -6.75 10.60 -0.60
N GLY A 85 -7.90 10.19 -1.11
CA GLY A 85 -8.76 11.02 -1.95
C GLY A 85 -8.20 11.25 -3.35
N GLN A 86 -8.63 12.35 -3.97
CA GLN A 86 -8.32 12.64 -5.37
C GLN A 86 -7.08 13.51 -5.51
N GLY A 87 -6.30 13.26 -6.57
CA GLY A 87 -5.09 14.02 -6.88
C GLY A 87 -4.11 13.17 -7.66
N GLU A 88 -3.29 13.79 -8.50
CA GLU A 88 -2.32 13.04 -9.32
C GLU A 88 -1.31 12.30 -8.43
N ALA A 89 -0.73 12.98 -7.44
CA ALA A 89 0.21 12.37 -6.50
C ALA A 89 -0.44 11.24 -5.67
N SER A 90 -1.66 11.45 -5.16
CA SER A 90 -2.41 10.41 -4.43
C SER A 90 -2.72 9.21 -5.32
N SER A 91 -3.12 9.45 -6.58
CA SER A 91 -3.44 8.38 -7.53
C SER A 91 -2.19 7.59 -7.88
N GLU A 92 -1.08 8.25 -8.18
CA GLU A 92 0.20 7.60 -8.48
C GLU A 92 0.68 6.73 -7.31
N TYR A 93 0.63 7.26 -6.09
CA TYR A 93 1.04 6.53 -4.88
C TYR A 93 0.15 5.30 -4.61
N MET A 94 -1.16 5.41 -4.81
CA MET A 94 -2.09 4.30 -4.61
C MET A 94 -2.05 3.27 -5.73
N ASP A 95 -1.85 3.72 -6.98
CA ASP A 95 -1.67 2.83 -8.12
C ASP A 95 -0.36 2.04 -7.98
N GLU A 96 0.70 2.63 -7.44
CA GLU A 96 1.95 1.92 -7.10
C GLU A 96 1.68 0.77 -6.12
N LEU A 97 1.00 1.04 -5.00
CA LEU A 97 0.66 0.02 -4.01
C LEU A 97 -0.19 -1.11 -4.63
N LEU A 98 -1.28 -0.78 -5.31
CA LEU A 98 -2.15 -1.76 -5.96
C LEU A 98 -1.38 -2.62 -6.95
N ALA A 99 -0.51 -2.00 -7.74
CA ALA A 99 0.23 -2.72 -8.76
C ALA A 99 1.28 -3.66 -8.16
N THR A 100 1.87 -3.34 -7.01
CA THR A 100 2.68 -4.32 -6.26
C THR A 100 1.86 -5.49 -5.73
N ILE A 101 0.62 -5.27 -5.28
CA ILE A 101 -0.28 -6.33 -4.82
C ILE A 101 -0.65 -7.25 -5.99
N GLU A 102 -1.03 -6.68 -7.13
CA GLU A 102 -1.36 -7.46 -8.33
C GLU A 102 -0.15 -8.25 -8.84
N PHE A 103 1.05 -7.68 -8.79
CA PHE A 103 2.29 -8.36 -9.16
C PHE A 103 2.56 -9.59 -8.27
N GLU A 104 2.48 -9.43 -6.94
CA GLU A 104 2.67 -10.52 -5.99
C GLU A 104 1.56 -11.60 -6.10
N SER A 105 0.37 -11.22 -6.59
CA SER A 105 -0.72 -12.17 -6.87
C SER A 105 -0.58 -12.96 -8.17
N GLY A 106 0.43 -12.63 -8.99
CA GLY A 106 0.59 -13.20 -10.32
C GLY A 106 -0.34 -12.59 -11.38
N ASN A 107 -1.15 -11.58 -11.03
CA ASN A 107 -1.96 -10.83 -11.98
C ASN A 107 -1.12 -9.78 -12.71
N LEU A 108 -0.23 -10.28 -13.55
CA LEU A 108 0.78 -9.48 -14.24
C LEU A 108 0.16 -8.47 -15.22
N ASP A 109 -1.00 -8.76 -15.81
CA ASP A 109 -1.77 -7.83 -16.65
C ASP A 109 -2.22 -6.60 -15.88
N ALA A 110 -2.88 -6.78 -14.74
CA ALA A 110 -3.32 -5.67 -13.91
C ALA A 110 -2.14 -4.88 -13.33
N ALA A 111 -1.09 -5.56 -12.87
CA ALA A 111 0.12 -4.91 -12.38
C ALA A 111 0.76 -4.00 -13.43
N TYR A 112 0.87 -4.49 -14.68
CA TYR A 112 1.45 -3.70 -15.78
C TYR A 112 0.58 -2.49 -16.14
N ALA A 113 -0.75 -2.66 -16.19
CA ALA A 113 -1.67 -1.57 -16.57
C ALA A 113 -1.57 -0.37 -15.61
N LEU A 114 -1.35 -0.62 -14.32
CA LEU A 114 -1.19 0.42 -13.30
C LEU A 114 0.21 1.06 -13.31
N PHE A 115 1.26 0.28 -13.57
CA PHE A 115 2.64 0.76 -13.51
C PHE A 115 3.19 1.37 -14.80
N GLU A 116 2.66 0.98 -15.98
CA GLU A 116 3.15 1.48 -17.26
C GLU A 116 3.07 3.01 -17.40
N PRO A 117 1.97 3.68 -16.99
CA PRO A 117 1.89 5.15 -17.04
C PRO A 117 2.97 5.82 -16.18
N GLN A 118 3.21 5.29 -14.98
CA GLN A 118 4.23 5.81 -14.06
C GLN A 118 5.64 5.60 -14.61
N HIS A 119 5.93 4.42 -15.19
CA HIS A 119 7.19 4.16 -15.88
C HIS A 119 7.38 5.13 -17.05
N ARG A 120 6.33 5.44 -17.81
CA ARG A 120 6.42 6.36 -18.95
C ARG A 120 6.76 7.78 -18.49
N LYS A 121 6.20 8.23 -17.36
CA LYS A 121 6.39 9.58 -16.81
C LYS A 121 7.74 9.76 -16.10
N TYR A 122 8.13 8.81 -15.25
CA TYR A 122 9.29 8.95 -14.35
C TYR A 122 10.47 8.03 -14.68
N GLY A 123 10.30 7.12 -15.64
CA GLY A 123 11.32 6.16 -16.03
C GLY A 123 11.67 5.20 -14.89
N ARG A 124 12.98 4.91 -14.75
CA ARG A 124 13.49 3.98 -13.72
C ARG A 124 13.30 4.49 -12.28
N ARG A 125 13.18 5.81 -12.08
CA ARG A 125 13.09 6.43 -10.75
C ARG A 125 11.79 6.10 -10.03
N ALA A 126 10.69 5.86 -10.76
CA ALA A 126 9.45 5.34 -10.19
C ALA A 126 9.62 3.95 -9.55
N PHE A 127 10.74 3.27 -9.80
CA PHE A 127 10.99 1.91 -9.33
C PHE A 127 12.17 1.81 -8.35
N GLU A 128 12.78 2.93 -7.98
CA GLU A 128 13.88 2.99 -7.01
C GLU A 128 13.34 2.73 -5.59
N GLY A 129 13.14 1.44 -5.27
CA GLY A 129 12.56 1.00 -3.99
C GLY A 129 11.79 -0.31 -4.11
N HIS A 130 11.36 -0.67 -5.31
CA HIS A 130 10.66 -1.93 -5.56
C HIS A 130 11.62 -3.11 -5.75
N LYS A 131 11.11 -4.32 -5.55
CA LYS A 131 11.86 -5.55 -5.84
C LYS A 131 12.36 -5.51 -7.30
N LYS A 132 13.65 -5.81 -7.52
CA LYS A 132 14.34 -5.76 -8.83
C LYS A 132 13.58 -6.47 -9.96
N GLY A 133 12.82 -7.52 -9.65
CA GLY A 133 12.04 -8.27 -10.63
C GLY A 133 10.99 -7.42 -11.38
N PHE A 134 10.57 -6.30 -10.82
CA PHE A 134 9.50 -5.48 -11.41
C PHE A 134 9.95 -4.70 -12.67
N ILE A 135 11.15 -4.10 -12.63
CA ILE A 135 11.73 -3.40 -13.80
C ILE A 135 11.99 -4.40 -14.94
N ASP A 136 12.49 -5.59 -14.59
CA ASP A 136 12.77 -6.64 -15.57
C ASP A 136 11.47 -7.18 -16.18
N PHE A 137 10.40 -7.30 -15.38
CA PHE A 137 9.06 -7.63 -15.84
C PHE A 137 8.54 -6.63 -16.89
N ILE A 138 8.55 -5.32 -16.60
CA ILE A 138 8.11 -4.29 -17.57
C ILE A 138 8.91 -4.37 -18.88
N LYS A 139 10.23 -4.51 -18.78
CA LYS A 139 11.10 -4.61 -19.96
C LYS A 139 10.83 -5.86 -20.79
N SER A 140 10.57 -6.99 -20.13
CA SER A 140 10.27 -8.25 -20.80
C SER A 140 8.99 -8.15 -21.64
N ARG A 141 7.92 -7.54 -21.09
CA ARG A 141 6.67 -7.31 -21.81
C ARG A 141 6.79 -6.35 -22.99
N LYS A 142 7.57 -5.28 -22.85
CA LYS A 142 7.84 -4.35 -23.96
C LYS A 142 8.58 -5.01 -25.12
N LYS A 143 9.35 -6.09 -24.87
CA LYS A 143 9.95 -6.90 -25.93
C LYS A 143 8.95 -7.85 -26.59
N THR A 144 8.02 -8.44 -25.83
CA THR A 144 7.00 -9.35 -26.38
C THR A 144 5.93 -8.61 -27.18
N GLY A 145 5.59 -7.37 -26.82
CA GLY A 145 4.67 -6.51 -27.59
C GLY A 145 5.28 -5.86 -28.84
N LYS A 146 6.52 -6.22 -29.21
CA LYS A 146 7.23 -5.74 -30.39
C LYS A 146 7.46 -6.83 -31.46
N VAL A 147 6.69 -7.92 -31.38
CA VAL A 147 6.64 -8.93 -32.44
C VAL A 147 5.39 -8.64 -33.27
N ASP A 148 5.62 -8.39 -34.55
CA ASP A 148 4.68 -8.17 -35.66
C ASP A 148 4.03 -6.78 -35.79
N GLN A 149 4.80 -5.84 -36.36
CA GLN A 149 4.38 -5.06 -37.54
C GLN A 149 5.53 -4.99 -38.54
#